data_AF-A0A9D7RC78-F1
#
_entry.id   AF-A0A9D7RC78-F1
#
_cell.length_a   1.000
_cell.length_b   1.000
_cell.length_c   1.000
_cell.angle_alpha   90.00
_cell.angle_beta   90.00
_cell.angle_gamma   90.00
#
_symmetry.space_group_name_H-M   'P 1'
#
loop_
_entity.id
_entity.type
_entity.pdbx_description
1 polymer ?
#
loop_
_entity_poly.entity_id
_entity_poly.type
_entity_poly.pdbx_seq_one_letter_code
_entity_poly.pdbx_strand_id
1 'polypeptide(L)'
;MNAIARTSSALLLLLVSAPLARGDASEATARLSRPIPAIDPDATGRLEMERESRSEQEFQVEIDFIDTTAGTYTLWIETSAGSGILADAGAFEAEDEDEAKYERELDDEEGEEEELPLGVGDLRELEDRSLEVRDPAGLAILVGRIPRFGGGGGGVEEERTLPLLRPAAEPIPSATGEVEAEIDDEDSELDIDTDGFEVSAQSFTVWMADASAVLQNVGQLQVGDDEDEGELDFGDDSGRPLPFGAVDIYELGGRRIEIRNAQGTVVLEGSVPVLGSGATTLRANERLVPEGVGVAARARGSAKAGFEARRGSFRLRVDATARTTEEQVTLWMRDPATQQMREVARQSWSGKGSKRVRWEWRSDRSQPLPLGVTDPSALFGRELEIRGENGGVLLRGRL
;
A
#
# COMPACT_ATOMS: atom_id res chain seq x y z
N MET A 1 -77.49 -33.26 -39.15
CA MET A 1 -76.23 -33.18 -39.92
C MET A 1 -75.85 -31.71 -39.99
N ASN A 2 -74.88 -31.27 -39.20
CA ASN A 2 -74.27 -29.94 -39.32
C ASN A 2 -72.81 -30.07 -38.90
N ALA A 3 -71.91 -29.79 -39.86
CA ALA A 3 -70.47 -29.76 -39.66
C ALA A 3 -70.05 -28.36 -39.21
N ILE A 4 -69.26 -28.27 -38.14
CA ILE A 4 -68.62 -27.02 -37.69
C ILE A 4 -67.13 -27.18 -37.95
N ALA A 5 -66.60 -26.28 -38.79
CA ALA A 5 -65.21 -26.22 -39.20
C ALA A 5 -64.31 -25.71 -38.05
N ARG A 6 -63.15 -26.34 -37.88
CA ARG A 6 -62.07 -25.88 -37.00
C ARG A 6 -61.08 -25.05 -37.81
N THR A 7 -60.88 -23.79 -37.40
CA THR A 7 -59.78 -22.93 -37.85
C THR A 7 -58.62 -23.09 -36.86
N SER A 8 -57.50 -23.64 -37.32
CA SER A 8 -56.24 -23.69 -36.58
C SER A 8 -55.49 -22.38 -36.76
N SER A 9 -55.31 -21.61 -35.68
CA SER A 9 -54.31 -20.54 -35.61
C SER A 9 -53.01 -21.14 -35.08
N ALA A 10 -52.03 -21.28 -35.96
CA ALA A 10 -50.66 -21.60 -35.57
C ALA A 10 -49.99 -20.31 -35.08
N LEU A 11 -49.79 -20.22 -33.76
CA LEU A 11 -48.99 -19.17 -33.12
C LEU A 11 -47.52 -19.59 -33.24
N LEU A 12 -46.78 -18.94 -34.15
CA LEU A 12 -45.36 -19.13 -34.35
C LEU A 12 -44.61 -18.35 -33.26
N LEU A 13 -44.19 -19.02 -32.19
CA LEU A 13 -43.25 -18.45 -31.21
C LEU A 13 -41.86 -18.35 -31.86
N LEU A 14 -41.40 -17.14 -32.13
CA LEU A 14 -39.98 -16.85 -32.36
C LEU A 14 -39.27 -16.85 -30.99
N LEU A 15 -38.54 -17.91 -30.69
CA LEU A 15 -37.52 -17.91 -29.63
C LEU A 15 -36.32 -17.12 -30.15
N VAL A 16 -36.24 -15.84 -29.76
CA VAL A 16 -35.03 -15.04 -29.89
C VAL A 16 -34.16 -15.40 -28.69
N SER A 17 -33.11 -16.19 -28.92
CA SER A 17 -32.05 -16.40 -27.93
C SER A 17 -31.28 -15.09 -27.77
N ALA A 18 -31.71 -14.26 -26.82
CA ALA A 18 -30.86 -13.17 -26.33
C ALA A 18 -29.69 -13.81 -25.54
N PRO A 19 -28.45 -13.36 -25.72
CA PRO A 19 -27.40 -13.71 -24.78
C PRO A 19 -27.86 -13.21 -23.40
N LEU A 20 -28.15 -14.14 -22.50
CA LEU A 20 -28.28 -13.81 -21.09
C LEU A 20 -26.95 -13.18 -20.71
N ALA A 21 -26.98 -11.89 -20.38
CA ALA A 21 -25.88 -11.28 -19.67
C ALA A 21 -25.72 -12.12 -18.40
N ARG A 22 -24.64 -12.91 -18.30
CA ARG A 22 -24.23 -13.47 -17.03
C ARG A 22 -24.16 -12.29 -16.08
N GLY A 23 -24.99 -12.31 -15.03
CA GLY A 23 -24.75 -11.43 -13.89
C GLY A 23 -23.31 -11.66 -13.47
N ASP A 24 -22.59 -10.56 -13.23
CA ASP A 24 -21.23 -10.64 -12.72
C ASP A 24 -21.34 -11.14 -11.28
N ALA A 25 -21.42 -12.46 -11.12
CA ALA A 25 -21.23 -13.12 -9.85
C ALA A 25 -19.88 -12.65 -9.31
N SER A 26 -19.90 -12.14 -8.08
CA SER A 26 -18.74 -11.53 -7.45
C SER A 26 -18.60 -12.07 -6.05
N GLU A 27 -17.42 -12.58 -5.76
CA GLU A 27 -16.99 -13.04 -4.46
C GLU A 27 -15.90 -12.09 -3.95
N ALA A 28 -15.85 -11.88 -2.64
CA ALA A 28 -14.79 -11.12 -1.99
C ALA A 28 -14.52 -11.71 -0.61
N THR A 29 -13.26 -11.99 -0.34
CA THR A 29 -12.80 -12.59 0.91
C THR A 29 -11.80 -11.65 1.59
N ALA A 30 -11.71 -11.73 2.91
CA ALA A 30 -10.71 -11.03 3.70
C ALA A 30 -10.43 -11.83 4.98
N ARG A 31 -9.17 -11.85 5.43
CA ARG A 31 -8.83 -12.38 6.75
C ARG A 31 -9.04 -11.30 7.83
N LEU A 32 -9.28 -11.75 9.06
CA LEU A 32 -9.39 -10.90 10.23
C LEU A 32 -8.12 -11.03 11.08
N SER A 33 -7.62 -9.91 11.59
CA SER A 33 -6.39 -9.85 12.37
C SER A 33 -6.68 -9.70 13.87
N ARG A 34 -5.81 -10.25 14.70
CA ARG A 34 -5.86 -10.03 16.17
C ARG A 34 -5.48 -8.57 16.50
N PRO A 35 -6.20 -7.90 17.43
CA PRO A 35 -5.79 -6.59 17.91
C PRO A 35 -4.49 -6.68 18.72
N ILE A 36 -3.83 -5.54 18.94
CA ILE A 36 -2.59 -5.45 19.75
C ILE A 36 -2.87 -4.66 21.04
N PRO A 37 -2.70 -5.24 22.25
CA PRO A 37 -2.36 -6.65 22.52
C PRO A 37 -3.52 -7.60 22.20
N ALA A 38 -3.19 -8.83 21.78
CA ALA A 38 -4.20 -9.84 21.49
C ALA A 38 -4.87 -10.31 22.79
N ILE A 39 -6.21 -10.39 22.78
CA ILE A 39 -7.00 -10.94 23.88
C ILE A 39 -6.98 -12.46 23.82
N ASP A 40 -7.28 -13.00 22.64
CA ASP A 40 -7.09 -14.40 22.29
C ASP A 40 -5.89 -14.48 21.33
N PRO A 41 -4.75 -15.06 21.76
CA PRO A 41 -3.56 -15.13 20.92
C PRO A 41 -3.69 -16.18 19.82
N ASP A 42 -4.61 -17.14 19.92
CA ASP A 42 -4.70 -18.25 18.97
C ASP A 42 -5.83 -18.04 17.95
N ALA A 43 -6.79 -17.15 18.25
CA ALA A 43 -7.91 -16.85 17.38
C ALA A 43 -7.51 -16.41 15.96
N THR A 44 -8.16 -17.00 14.97
CA THR A 44 -8.13 -16.61 13.56
C THR A 44 -9.54 -16.32 13.06
N GLY A 45 -9.67 -15.61 11.94
CA GLY A 45 -10.98 -15.46 11.32
C GLY A 45 -10.92 -15.01 9.88
N ARG A 46 -12.03 -15.26 9.18
CA ARG A 46 -12.25 -14.95 7.77
C ARG A 46 -13.61 -14.29 7.60
N LEU A 47 -13.65 -13.33 6.69
CA LEU A 47 -14.84 -12.70 6.15
C LEU A 47 -14.98 -13.12 4.70
N GLU A 48 -16.18 -13.52 4.32
CA GLU A 48 -16.56 -13.88 2.96
C GLU A 48 -17.84 -13.13 2.58
N MET A 49 -17.85 -12.60 1.37
CA MET A 49 -19.01 -11.93 0.78
C MET A 49 -19.25 -12.50 -0.60
N GLU A 50 -20.43 -13.05 -0.81
CA GLU A 50 -20.85 -13.57 -2.11
C GLU A 50 -22.02 -12.77 -2.66
N ARG A 51 -22.03 -12.64 -3.98
CA ARG A 51 -23.09 -11.93 -4.68
C ARG A 51 -23.25 -12.50 -6.07
N GLU A 52 -24.19 -13.42 -6.22
CA GLU A 52 -24.56 -13.97 -7.52
C GLU A 52 -25.41 -12.99 -8.33
N SER A 53 -26.34 -12.32 -7.64
CA SER A 53 -27.27 -11.36 -8.23
C SER A 53 -27.53 -10.20 -7.28
N ARG A 54 -28.58 -9.41 -7.53
CA ARG A 54 -28.99 -8.36 -6.58
C ARG A 54 -29.88 -8.94 -5.47
N SER A 55 -30.51 -10.06 -5.75
CA SER A 55 -31.48 -10.74 -4.89
C SER A 55 -30.87 -11.90 -4.13
N GLU A 56 -29.68 -12.36 -4.51
CA GLU A 56 -28.92 -13.43 -3.87
C GLU A 56 -27.56 -12.85 -3.42
N GLN A 57 -27.40 -12.67 -2.11
CA GLN A 57 -26.21 -12.10 -1.48
C GLN A 57 -25.93 -12.81 -0.16
N GLU A 58 -24.66 -13.13 0.11
CA GLU A 58 -24.25 -13.79 1.35
C GLU A 58 -23.15 -13.00 2.04
N PHE A 59 -23.25 -12.85 3.36
CA PHE A 59 -22.22 -12.29 4.21
C PHE A 59 -21.92 -13.25 5.34
N GLN A 60 -20.69 -13.75 5.37
CA GLN A 60 -20.22 -14.75 6.33
C GLN A 60 -18.98 -14.25 7.07
N VAL A 61 -18.97 -14.35 8.38
CA VAL A 61 -17.78 -14.21 9.23
C VAL A 61 -17.60 -15.50 10.00
N GLU A 62 -16.45 -16.12 9.82
CA GLU A 62 -16.04 -17.36 10.47
C GLU A 62 -14.84 -17.08 11.36
N ILE A 63 -14.84 -17.62 12.57
CA ILE A 63 -13.74 -17.46 13.53
C ILE A 63 -13.38 -18.83 14.10
N ASP A 64 -12.08 -19.11 14.18
CA ASP A 64 -11.52 -20.39 14.61
C ASP A 64 -10.54 -20.20 15.77
N PHE A 65 -10.21 -21.31 16.43
CA PHE A 65 -9.26 -21.39 17.55
C PHE A 65 -9.61 -20.44 18.70
N ILE A 66 -10.90 -20.24 18.94
CA ILE A 66 -11.42 -19.35 20.00
C ILE A 66 -11.73 -20.10 21.29
N ASP A 67 -11.69 -19.41 22.44
CA ASP A 67 -12.22 -19.96 23.69
C ASP A 67 -13.76 -19.99 23.69
N THR A 68 -14.35 -21.09 23.20
CA THR A 68 -15.81 -21.28 23.15
C THR A 68 -16.49 -21.36 24.52
N THR A 69 -15.73 -21.50 25.61
CA THR A 69 -16.31 -21.41 26.96
C THR A 69 -16.79 -20.00 27.29
N ALA A 70 -16.35 -19.00 26.51
CA ALA A 70 -16.78 -17.62 26.62
C ALA A 70 -18.29 -17.46 26.36
N GLY A 71 -18.86 -18.18 25.38
CA GLY A 71 -20.28 -18.13 25.03
C GLY A 71 -20.55 -17.40 23.71
N THR A 72 -21.44 -16.40 23.73
CA THR A 72 -21.91 -15.69 22.53
C THR A 72 -20.94 -14.58 22.11
N TYR A 73 -20.58 -14.56 20.82
CA TYR A 73 -19.79 -13.50 20.17
C TYR A 73 -20.69 -12.45 19.53
N THR A 74 -20.16 -11.26 19.30
CA THR A 74 -20.89 -10.19 18.59
C THR A 74 -20.07 -9.61 17.46
N LEU A 75 -20.70 -9.40 16.31
CA LEU A 75 -20.11 -8.73 15.16
C LEU A 75 -20.46 -7.24 15.21
N TRP A 76 -19.45 -6.39 15.09
CA TRP A 76 -19.59 -4.95 15.07
C TRP A 76 -19.06 -4.40 13.75
N ILE A 77 -19.85 -3.63 13.03
CA ILE A 77 -19.46 -3.06 11.73
C ILE A 77 -19.58 -1.54 11.78
N GLU A 78 -18.66 -0.86 11.11
CA GLU A 78 -18.66 0.58 10.99
C GLU A 78 -19.94 1.10 10.32
N THR A 79 -20.57 2.12 10.90
CA THR A 79 -21.82 2.69 10.38
C THR A 79 -21.65 3.36 9.01
N SER A 80 -20.45 3.82 8.70
CA SER A 80 -20.02 4.30 7.38
C SER A 80 -18.49 4.27 7.29
N ALA A 81 -17.95 3.91 6.12
CA ALA A 81 -16.50 3.75 5.92
C ALA A 81 -15.70 4.99 6.39
N GLY A 82 -14.77 4.77 7.32
CA GLY A 82 -13.86 5.79 7.86
C GLY A 82 -14.46 6.73 8.92
N SER A 83 -15.65 6.44 9.45
CA SER A 83 -16.26 7.15 10.58
C SER A 83 -15.65 6.84 11.95
N GLY A 84 -15.06 5.67 12.13
CA GLY A 84 -14.64 5.09 13.41
C GLY A 84 -15.78 4.72 14.35
N ILE A 85 -17.05 4.77 13.89
CA ILE A 85 -18.23 4.49 14.73
C ILE A 85 -18.78 3.12 14.35
N LEU A 86 -18.60 2.15 15.24
CA LEU A 86 -19.11 0.79 15.09
C LEU A 86 -20.55 0.65 15.64
N ALA A 87 -21.35 -0.15 14.97
CA ALA A 87 -22.67 -0.59 15.39
C ALA A 87 -22.73 -2.11 15.47
N ASP A 88 -23.52 -2.62 16.41
CA ASP A 88 -23.80 -4.04 16.57
C ASP A 88 -24.57 -4.56 15.34
N ALA A 89 -23.97 -5.50 14.62
CA ALA A 89 -24.55 -6.15 13.44
C ALA A 89 -25.32 -7.43 13.82
N GLY A 90 -25.06 -7.99 15.00
CA GLY A 90 -25.70 -9.20 15.49
C GLY A 90 -24.77 -10.07 16.34
N ALA A 91 -25.39 -11.04 17.00
CA ALA A 91 -24.71 -12.02 17.85
C ALA A 91 -24.71 -13.40 17.18
N PHE A 92 -23.68 -14.20 17.47
CA PHE A 92 -23.55 -15.56 16.99
C PHE A 92 -22.90 -16.46 18.05
N GLU A 93 -23.20 -17.75 18.01
CA GLU A 93 -22.77 -18.74 19.00
C GLU A 93 -21.70 -19.65 18.40
N ALA A 94 -20.87 -20.26 19.25
CA ALA A 94 -19.94 -21.30 18.81
C ALA A 94 -20.73 -22.51 18.28
N GLU A 95 -20.35 -22.99 17.11
CA GLU A 95 -20.97 -24.18 16.49
C GLU A 95 -20.26 -25.47 16.94
N ASP A 96 -18.95 -25.39 17.16
CA ASP A 96 -18.07 -26.49 17.58
C ASP A 96 -17.17 -26.09 18.77
N GLU A 97 -16.20 -26.95 19.15
CA GLU A 97 -15.35 -26.75 20.34
C GLU A 97 -14.44 -25.51 20.25
N ASP A 98 -14.13 -25.03 19.05
CA ASP A 98 -13.19 -23.92 18.79
C ASP A 98 -13.59 -23.04 17.59
N GLU A 99 -14.85 -23.13 17.12
CA GLU A 99 -15.34 -22.42 15.93
C GLU A 99 -16.66 -21.69 16.20
N ALA A 100 -16.84 -20.50 15.61
CA ALA A 100 -18.13 -19.79 15.58
C ALA A 100 -18.37 -19.12 14.22
N LYS A 101 -19.62 -19.15 13.76
CA LYS A 101 -20.01 -18.61 12.45
C LYS A 101 -21.13 -17.57 12.58
N TYR A 102 -20.96 -16.42 11.91
CA TYR A 102 -21.99 -15.43 11.67
C TYR A 102 -22.34 -15.44 10.19
N GLU A 103 -23.60 -15.69 9.86
CA GLU A 103 -24.06 -15.78 8.47
C GLU A 103 -25.35 -14.96 8.29
N ARG A 104 -25.43 -14.25 7.17
CA ARG A 104 -26.62 -13.57 6.67
C ARG A 104 -26.73 -13.76 5.18
N GLU A 105 -27.85 -14.35 4.76
CA GLU A 105 -28.18 -14.55 3.36
C GLU A 105 -29.39 -13.68 3.00
N LEU A 106 -29.34 -12.99 1.87
CA LEU A 106 -30.49 -12.35 1.26
C LEU A 106 -30.83 -13.17 0.02
N ASP A 107 -31.94 -13.91 0.07
CA ASP A 107 -32.53 -14.63 -1.06
C ASP A 107 -34.04 -14.26 -1.19
N ASP A 108 -34.39 -13.53 -2.26
CA ASP A 108 -35.78 -13.11 -2.52
C ASP A 108 -36.67 -14.21 -3.13
N GLU A 109 -36.10 -15.35 -3.54
CA GLU A 109 -36.81 -16.46 -4.15
C GLU A 109 -37.48 -17.38 -3.10
N GLU A 110 -36.82 -17.59 -1.96
CA GLU A 110 -37.32 -18.48 -0.89
C GLU A 110 -38.33 -17.80 0.05
N GLY A 111 -38.42 -16.47 0.00
CA GLY A 111 -39.35 -15.69 0.82
C GLY A 111 -38.95 -15.61 2.30
N GLU A 112 -37.72 -16.00 2.62
CA GLU A 112 -37.06 -15.77 3.90
C GLU A 112 -36.26 -14.48 3.77
N GLU A 113 -36.84 -13.36 4.21
CA GLU A 113 -36.16 -12.06 4.21
C GLU A 113 -35.24 -11.98 5.45
N GLU A 114 -34.04 -12.56 5.37
CA GLU A 114 -32.97 -12.21 6.30
C GLU A 114 -32.35 -10.86 5.87
N GLU A 115 -32.27 -9.93 6.82
CA GLU A 115 -31.67 -8.62 6.56
C GLU A 115 -30.15 -8.73 6.60
N LEU A 116 -29.48 -8.22 5.55
CA LEU A 116 -28.03 -8.08 5.55
C LEU A 116 -27.55 -7.22 6.74
N PRO A 117 -26.26 -7.35 7.16
CA PRO A 117 -25.74 -6.62 8.31
C PRO A 117 -26.04 -5.12 8.28
N LEU A 118 -26.48 -4.58 9.42
CA LEU A 118 -26.91 -3.18 9.57
C LEU A 118 -28.12 -2.77 8.71
N GLY A 119 -28.86 -3.73 8.14
CA GLY A 119 -30.04 -3.49 7.31
C GLY A 119 -29.72 -2.85 5.95
N VAL A 120 -28.51 -3.10 5.42
CA VAL A 120 -28.16 -2.64 4.06
C VAL A 120 -28.96 -3.40 3.00
N GLY A 121 -29.21 -2.77 1.86
CA GLY A 121 -29.90 -3.42 0.73
C GLY A 121 -28.97 -4.08 -0.29
N ASP A 122 -27.66 -3.87 -0.16
CA ASP A 122 -26.62 -4.36 -1.06
C ASP A 122 -25.30 -4.45 -0.29
N LEU A 123 -24.58 -5.57 -0.39
CA LEU A 123 -23.30 -5.79 0.29
C LEU A 123 -22.23 -4.77 -0.14
N ARG A 124 -22.37 -4.16 -1.32
CA ARG A 124 -21.47 -3.07 -1.74
C ARG A 124 -21.51 -1.86 -0.82
N GLU A 125 -22.60 -1.69 -0.07
CA GLU A 125 -22.70 -0.61 0.91
C GLU A 125 -21.79 -0.87 2.12
N LEU A 126 -21.38 -2.12 2.35
CA LEU A 126 -20.51 -2.51 3.46
C LEU A 126 -19.01 -2.37 3.14
N GLU A 127 -18.64 -2.27 1.86
CA GLU A 127 -17.24 -2.19 1.42
C GLU A 127 -16.43 -1.10 2.15
N ASP A 128 -15.14 -1.40 2.40
CA ASP A 128 -14.16 -0.55 3.08
C ASP A 128 -14.45 -0.22 4.55
N ARG A 129 -15.57 -0.69 5.11
CA ARG A 129 -15.90 -0.47 6.52
C ARG A 129 -15.02 -1.32 7.41
N SER A 130 -14.62 -0.78 8.56
CA SER A 130 -14.01 -1.59 9.61
C SER A 130 -15.03 -2.52 10.26
N LEU A 131 -14.57 -3.67 10.73
CA LEU A 131 -15.36 -4.60 11.53
C LEU A 131 -14.55 -5.10 12.73
N GLU A 132 -15.26 -5.49 13.79
CA GLU A 132 -14.70 -6.15 14.97
C GLU A 132 -15.57 -7.35 15.34
N VAL A 133 -14.92 -8.45 15.68
CA VAL A 133 -15.55 -9.55 16.41
C VAL A 133 -15.21 -9.36 17.88
N ARG A 134 -16.22 -9.36 18.72
CA ARG A 134 -16.07 -9.16 20.17
C ARG A 134 -16.50 -10.37 20.96
N ASP A 135 -15.74 -10.64 22.02
CA ASP A 135 -16.05 -11.63 23.04
C ASP A 135 -17.30 -11.22 23.88
N PRO A 136 -17.83 -12.10 24.73
CA PRO A 136 -18.95 -11.79 25.63
C PRO A 136 -18.65 -10.69 26.67
N ALA A 137 -17.37 -10.36 26.92
CA ALA A 137 -16.98 -9.23 27.75
C ALA A 137 -17.00 -7.90 26.98
N GLY A 138 -17.23 -7.93 25.67
CA GLY A 138 -17.26 -6.79 24.78
C GLY A 138 -15.87 -6.32 24.34
N LEU A 139 -14.84 -7.18 24.46
CA LEU A 139 -13.49 -6.90 24.00
C LEU A 139 -13.32 -7.44 22.57
N ALA A 140 -12.69 -6.65 21.70
CA ALA A 140 -12.35 -7.11 20.35
C ALA A 140 -11.32 -8.24 20.43
N ILE A 141 -11.62 -9.37 19.79
CA ILE A 141 -10.70 -10.51 19.63
C ILE A 141 -10.14 -10.58 18.22
N LEU A 142 -10.92 -10.12 17.23
CA LEU A 142 -10.51 -9.99 15.84
C LEU A 142 -11.02 -8.65 15.28
N VAL A 143 -10.25 -8.06 14.38
CA VAL A 143 -10.55 -6.81 13.69
C VAL A 143 -10.24 -6.97 12.21
N GLY A 144 -10.97 -6.27 11.36
CA GLY A 144 -10.73 -6.33 9.92
C GLY A 144 -11.41 -5.20 9.16
N ARG A 145 -11.40 -5.32 7.84
CA ARG A 145 -12.03 -4.39 6.91
C ARG A 145 -12.79 -5.21 5.88
N ILE A 146 -13.99 -4.76 5.55
CA ILE A 146 -14.84 -5.43 4.57
C ILE A 146 -14.25 -5.21 3.16
N PRO A 147 -13.95 -6.27 2.40
CA PRO A 147 -13.31 -6.16 1.09
C PRO A 147 -14.27 -5.55 0.07
N ARG A 148 -13.72 -5.07 -1.05
CA ARG A 148 -14.51 -4.60 -2.21
C ARG A 148 -14.78 -5.75 -3.18
N PHE A 149 -15.99 -5.83 -3.71
CA PHE A 149 -16.28 -6.73 -4.83
C PHE A 149 -15.44 -6.35 -6.05
N GLY A 150 -14.74 -7.34 -6.62
CA GLY A 150 -13.84 -7.13 -7.76
C GLY A 150 -12.59 -6.29 -7.44
N GLY A 151 -12.37 -5.94 -6.16
CA GLY A 151 -11.14 -5.34 -5.67
C GLY A 151 -10.05 -6.36 -5.36
N GLY A 152 -10.41 -7.61 -5.02
CA GLY A 152 -9.48 -8.65 -4.57
C GLY A 152 -9.46 -9.97 -5.36
N GLY A 153 -10.43 -10.26 -6.25
CA GLY A 153 -10.50 -11.58 -6.93
C GLY A 153 -9.78 -11.64 -8.28
N GLY A 154 -8.70 -10.86 -8.41
CA GLY A 154 -8.06 -10.59 -9.68
C GLY A 154 -6.75 -11.31 -9.93
N GLY A 155 -6.28 -12.23 -9.07
CA GLY A 155 -5.02 -12.95 -9.28
C GLY A 155 -3.82 -12.02 -9.51
N VAL A 156 -3.87 -10.80 -8.96
CA VAL A 156 -2.76 -9.86 -9.10
C VAL A 156 -1.95 -9.95 -7.83
N GLU A 157 -1.16 -11.01 -7.76
CA GLU A 157 0.07 -11.07 -6.98
C GLU A 157 0.86 -9.79 -7.28
N GLU A 158 0.95 -8.91 -6.28
CA GLU A 158 1.75 -7.69 -6.34
C GLU A 158 2.80 -7.74 -5.24
N GLU A 159 4.00 -8.15 -5.65
CA GLU A 159 5.20 -8.09 -4.83
C GLU A 159 6.00 -6.82 -5.18
N ARG A 160 6.51 -6.12 -4.17
CA ARG A 160 7.50 -5.06 -4.35
C ARG A 160 8.53 -5.07 -3.23
N THR A 161 9.80 -5.08 -3.63
CA THR A 161 10.93 -4.91 -2.70
C THR A 161 11.56 -3.51 -2.81
N LEU A 162 11.92 -2.90 -1.67
CA LEU A 162 12.70 -1.66 -1.61
C LEU A 162 13.95 -1.84 -0.74
N PRO A 163 15.12 -1.33 -1.17
CA PRO A 163 16.33 -1.43 -0.36
C PRO A 163 16.27 -0.49 0.84
N LEU A 164 16.74 -0.98 1.99
CA LEU A 164 17.07 -0.18 3.15
C LEU A 164 18.48 0.40 3.00
N LEU A 165 18.67 1.65 3.41
CA LEU A 165 19.95 2.35 3.28
C LEU A 165 20.59 2.62 4.62
N ARG A 166 21.92 2.62 4.63
CA ARG A 166 22.69 3.08 5.78
C ARG A 166 22.61 4.60 5.92
N PRO A 167 22.41 5.13 7.14
CA PRO A 167 22.57 6.55 7.39
C PRO A 167 24.05 6.96 7.22
N ALA A 168 24.30 8.22 6.88
CA ALA A 168 25.64 8.72 6.53
C ALA A 168 26.70 8.54 7.63
N ALA A 169 26.29 8.42 8.89
CA ALA A 169 27.16 8.04 9.99
C ALA A 169 27.06 6.52 10.19
N GLU A 170 27.76 5.75 9.35
CA GLU A 170 27.63 4.29 9.26
C GLU A 170 28.18 3.60 10.53
N PRO A 171 27.34 2.99 11.38
CA PRO A 171 27.81 2.22 12.54
C PRO A 171 28.36 0.85 12.10
N ILE A 172 27.76 0.27 11.05
CA ILE A 172 28.05 -1.06 10.52
C ILE A 172 28.20 -0.95 8.99
N PRO A 173 29.42 -0.82 8.45
CA PRO A 173 29.64 -0.58 7.02
C PRO A 173 29.26 -1.74 6.09
N SER A 174 29.11 -2.95 6.63
CA SER A 174 28.67 -4.14 5.90
C SER A 174 27.15 -4.27 5.81
N ALA A 175 26.40 -3.62 6.70
CA ALA A 175 24.95 -3.82 6.79
C ALA A 175 24.25 -3.46 5.49
N THR A 176 23.41 -4.38 5.03
CA THR A 176 22.47 -4.24 3.93
C THR A 176 21.11 -4.75 4.39
N GLY A 177 20.06 -4.38 3.67
CA GLY A 177 18.74 -4.93 3.92
C GLY A 177 17.73 -4.40 2.93
N GLU A 178 16.55 -4.97 2.98
CA GLU A 178 15.42 -4.64 2.15
C GLU A 178 14.11 -4.77 2.91
N VAL A 179 13.05 -4.25 2.32
CA VAL A 179 11.68 -4.39 2.80
C VAL A 179 10.85 -4.83 1.62
N GLU A 180 10.26 -6.00 1.76
CA GLU A 180 9.30 -6.57 0.82
C GLU A 180 7.89 -6.21 1.26
N ALA A 181 7.00 -5.96 0.31
CA ALA A 181 5.58 -5.91 0.56
C ALA A 181 4.92 -6.75 -0.52
N GLU A 182 4.19 -7.76 -0.09
CA GLU A 182 3.49 -8.70 -0.95
C GLU A 182 2.00 -8.68 -0.63
N ILE A 183 1.21 -8.78 -1.70
CA ILE A 183 -0.20 -9.08 -1.59
C ILE A 183 -0.55 -10.06 -2.71
N ASP A 184 -1.22 -11.14 -2.34
CA ASP A 184 -1.83 -12.07 -3.28
C ASP A 184 -3.33 -12.19 -3.00
N ASP A 185 -3.97 -13.23 -3.54
CA ASP A 185 -5.41 -13.42 -3.40
C ASP A 185 -5.81 -13.85 -1.97
N GLU A 186 -4.89 -14.40 -1.19
CA GLU A 186 -5.16 -15.04 0.10
C GLU A 186 -4.50 -14.32 1.29
N ASP A 187 -3.40 -13.60 1.04
CA ASP A 187 -2.49 -13.13 2.07
C ASP A 187 -1.91 -11.73 1.77
N SER A 188 -1.48 -11.04 2.83
CA SER A 188 -0.75 -9.78 2.78
C SER A 188 0.45 -9.86 3.71
N GLU A 189 1.64 -9.66 3.16
CA GLU A 189 2.90 -9.87 3.85
C GLU A 189 3.83 -8.65 3.76
N LEU A 190 4.63 -8.48 4.80
CA LEU A 190 5.66 -7.47 4.93
C LEU A 190 6.90 -8.12 5.55
N ASP A 191 7.91 -8.31 4.71
CA ASP A 191 9.18 -8.90 5.13
C ASP A 191 10.26 -7.85 5.25
N ILE A 192 11.15 -8.07 6.21
CA ILE A 192 12.25 -7.15 6.52
C ILE A 192 13.52 -7.96 6.68
N ASP A 193 14.21 -8.12 5.56
CA ASP A 193 15.46 -8.84 5.48
C ASP A 193 16.67 -7.94 5.62
N THR A 194 17.69 -8.48 6.27
CA THR A 194 18.95 -7.80 6.49
C THR A 194 20.11 -8.77 6.43
N ASP A 195 21.28 -8.28 6.03
CA ASP A 195 22.52 -9.04 5.95
C ASP A 195 23.70 -8.15 6.39
N GLY A 196 24.82 -8.78 6.75
CA GLY A 196 26.06 -8.12 7.13
C GLY A 196 26.02 -7.52 8.53
N PHE A 197 25.06 -7.93 9.36
CA PHE A 197 25.10 -7.68 10.80
C PHE A 197 26.04 -8.69 11.42
N GLU A 198 27.24 -8.31 11.85
CA GLU A 198 28.12 -9.24 12.58
C GLU A 198 27.48 -9.55 13.95
N VAL A 199 26.66 -10.60 13.98
CA VAL A 199 25.48 -10.66 14.89
C VAL A 199 25.82 -11.07 16.30
N SER A 200 27.02 -11.61 16.53
CA SER A 200 27.33 -12.43 17.70
C SER A 200 27.15 -11.77 19.09
N ALA A 201 26.70 -10.52 19.20
CA ALA A 201 26.32 -9.90 20.48
C ALA A 201 25.24 -8.77 20.44
N GLN A 202 24.55 -8.49 19.32
CA GLN A 202 23.65 -7.32 19.25
C GLN A 202 22.23 -7.72 18.87
N SER A 203 21.25 -7.19 19.61
CA SER A 203 19.85 -7.19 19.17
C SER A 203 19.58 -5.98 18.28
N PHE A 204 18.81 -6.21 17.22
CA PHE A 204 18.31 -5.18 16.32
C PHE A 204 16.79 -5.09 16.45
N THR A 205 16.29 -3.87 16.53
CA THR A 205 14.87 -3.57 16.69
C THR A 205 14.39 -2.81 15.47
N VAL A 206 13.26 -3.24 14.91
CA VAL A 206 12.60 -2.57 13.80
C VAL A 206 11.63 -1.54 14.35
N TRP A 207 11.74 -0.32 13.83
CA TRP A 207 10.87 0.80 14.14
C TRP A 207 10.16 1.25 12.87
N MET A 208 8.84 1.40 12.93
CA MET A 208 8.04 1.87 11.80
C MET A 208 7.24 3.11 12.19
N ALA A 209 7.02 4.02 11.24
CA ALA A 209 6.21 5.21 11.45
C ALA A 209 4.73 4.87 11.41
N ASP A 210 3.98 5.33 12.41
CA ASP A 210 2.52 5.28 12.39
C ASP A 210 1.92 6.33 11.43
N ALA A 211 0.59 6.41 11.36
CA ALA A 211 -0.14 7.38 10.53
C ALA A 211 0.13 8.85 10.92
N SER A 212 0.64 9.11 12.13
CA SER A 212 1.07 10.44 12.60
C SER A 212 2.56 10.70 12.36
N ALA A 213 3.23 9.83 11.61
CA ALA A 213 4.68 9.84 11.34
C ALA A 213 5.56 9.68 12.60
N VAL A 214 5.02 9.10 13.69
CA VAL A 214 5.78 8.79 14.90
C VAL A 214 6.31 7.36 14.80
N LEU A 215 7.62 7.18 15.00
CA LEU A 215 8.24 5.85 14.99
C LEU A 215 7.88 5.06 16.26
N GLN A 216 7.37 3.85 16.09
CA GLN A 216 7.10 2.90 17.17
C GLN A 216 7.86 1.60 16.90
N ASN A 217 8.22 0.89 17.97
CA ASN A 217 8.83 -0.43 17.87
C ASN A 217 7.77 -1.44 17.40
N VAL A 218 8.05 -2.14 16.31
CA VAL A 218 7.15 -3.16 15.72
C VAL A 218 7.68 -4.58 15.87
N GLY A 219 8.94 -4.76 16.28
CA GLY A 219 9.53 -6.07 16.50
C GLY A 219 11.04 -6.05 16.63
N GLN A 220 11.62 -7.21 16.90
CA GLN A 220 13.07 -7.45 16.85
C GLN A 220 13.36 -8.38 15.68
N LEU A 221 14.44 -8.12 14.96
CA LEU A 221 14.93 -9.03 13.92
C LEU A 221 15.30 -10.36 14.59
N GLN A 222 14.84 -11.45 14.01
CA GLN A 222 15.30 -12.79 14.36
C GLN A 222 16.57 -13.02 13.57
N VAL A 223 17.68 -13.26 14.25
CA VAL A 223 18.95 -13.54 13.59
C VAL A 223 19.30 -14.99 13.80
N GLY A 224 19.51 -15.70 12.70
CA GLY A 224 19.90 -17.10 12.69
C GLY A 224 21.27 -17.34 13.35
N ASP A 225 21.50 -18.58 13.78
CA ASP A 225 22.76 -18.97 14.44
C ASP A 225 23.96 -19.00 13.47
N ASP A 226 23.73 -19.11 12.16
CA ASP A 226 24.77 -19.45 11.18
C ASP A 226 25.01 -18.40 10.09
N GLU A 227 24.20 -17.35 9.99
CA GLU A 227 24.25 -16.38 8.89
C GLU A 227 24.09 -14.96 9.47
N ASP A 228 24.86 -13.98 8.99
CA ASP A 228 24.82 -12.57 9.43
C ASP A 228 23.50 -11.87 9.01
N GLU A 229 22.43 -12.66 8.94
CA GLU A 229 21.13 -12.41 8.34
C GLU A 229 20.07 -12.25 9.41
N GLY A 230 19.28 -11.18 9.32
CA GLY A 230 18.18 -10.91 10.23
C GLY A 230 16.88 -10.73 9.46
N GLU A 231 15.84 -11.41 9.89
CA GLU A 231 14.53 -11.46 9.25
C GLU A 231 13.43 -11.03 10.24
N LEU A 232 12.38 -10.38 9.72
CA LEU A 232 11.21 -10.02 10.51
C LEU A 232 9.98 -9.89 9.62
N ASP A 233 9.11 -10.89 9.77
CA ASP A 233 7.95 -11.03 8.91
C ASP A 233 6.68 -10.61 9.66
N PHE A 234 5.78 -9.99 8.92
CA PHE A 234 4.43 -9.66 9.37
C PHE A 234 3.46 -10.04 8.29
N GLY A 235 2.31 -10.54 8.69
CA GLY A 235 1.32 -11.05 7.76
C GLY A 235 0.80 -12.39 8.27
N ASP A 236 -0.14 -12.93 7.50
CA ASP A 236 -0.92 -14.06 7.96
C ASP A 236 -0.09 -15.36 8.00
N ASP A 237 0.82 -15.56 7.03
CA ASP A 237 1.71 -16.73 6.98
C ASP A 237 2.77 -16.74 8.09
N SER A 238 3.21 -15.56 8.54
CA SER A 238 4.14 -15.42 9.68
C SER A 238 3.46 -15.69 11.05
N GLY A 239 2.12 -15.73 11.07
CA GLY A 239 1.35 -15.76 12.31
C GLY A 239 1.48 -14.49 13.16
N ARG A 240 2.01 -13.40 12.60
CA ARG A 240 2.16 -12.09 13.27
C ARG A 240 1.30 -11.05 12.55
N PRO A 241 0.39 -10.35 13.25
CA PRO A 241 -0.44 -9.34 12.60
C PRO A 241 0.41 -8.19 12.06
N LEU A 242 -0.05 -7.59 10.95
CA LEU A 242 0.56 -6.40 10.38
C LEU A 242 0.69 -5.27 11.41
N PRO A 243 1.76 -4.46 11.34
CA PRO A 243 2.00 -3.38 12.30
C PRO A 243 0.83 -2.41 12.45
N PHE A 244 0.62 -1.94 13.68
CA PHE A 244 -0.45 -0.99 14.04
C PHE A 244 -1.88 -1.52 13.88
N GLY A 245 -2.05 -2.83 13.72
CA GLY A 245 -3.35 -3.42 13.38
C GLY A 245 -3.83 -2.97 12.00
N ALA A 246 -2.88 -2.69 11.09
CA ALA A 246 -3.20 -2.51 9.69
C ALA A 246 -3.89 -3.79 9.19
N VAL A 247 -5.00 -3.62 8.48
CA VAL A 247 -5.76 -4.76 7.95
C VAL A 247 -5.13 -5.28 6.67
N ASP A 248 -4.49 -4.40 5.91
CA ASP A 248 -3.83 -4.73 4.65
C ASP A 248 -2.48 -4.02 4.54
N ILE A 249 -1.64 -4.51 3.63
CA ILE A 249 -0.32 -3.95 3.36
C ILE A 249 -0.38 -2.56 2.68
N TYR A 250 -1.49 -2.22 2.01
CA TYR A 250 -1.67 -0.89 1.40
C TYR A 250 -1.70 0.22 2.45
N GLU A 251 -2.27 -0.03 3.63
CA GLU A 251 -2.28 0.90 4.77
C GLU A 251 -0.87 1.19 5.31
N LEU A 252 0.09 0.30 5.03
CA LEU A 252 1.48 0.45 5.44
C LEU A 252 2.36 1.14 4.39
N GLY A 253 1.92 1.17 3.13
CA GLY A 253 2.68 1.73 2.01
C GLY A 253 3.23 3.13 2.27
N GLY A 254 4.54 3.30 2.07
CA GLY A 254 5.26 4.57 2.22
C GLY A 254 5.62 4.94 3.66
N ARG A 255 5.23 4.13 4.66
CA ARG A 255 5.64 4.36 6.05
C ARG A 255 7.15 4.21 6.20
N ARG A 256 7.76 5.11 6.97
CA ARG A 256 9.20 5.08 7.24
C ARG A 256 9.54 3.88 8.12
N ILE A 257 10.64 3.19 7.79
CA ILE A 257 11.22 2.10 8.59
C ILE A 257 12.63 2.50 9.02
N GLU A 258 12.99 2.14 10.25
CA GLU A 258 14.35 2.20 10.78
C GLU A 258 14.70 0.90 11.49
N ILE A 259 15.90 0.40 11.25
CA ILE A 259 16.49 -0.71 12.02
C ILE A 259 17.52 -0.12 12.96
N ARG A 260 17.33 -0.34 14.26
CA ARG A 260 18.17 0.23 15.31
C ARG A 260 18.88 -0.85 16.09
N ASN A 261 20.13 -0.61 16.46
CA ASN A 261 20.86 -1.50 17.36
C ASN A 261 20.43 -1.32 18.83
N ALA A 262 20.99 -2.12 19.73
CA ALA A 262 20.71 -2.08 21.17
C ALA A 262 20.99 -0.72 21.86
N GLN A 263 21.77 0.18 21.25
CA GLN A 263 22.00 1.54 21.76
C GLN A 263 21.01 2.58 21.19
N GLY A 264 20.07 2.15 20.35
CA GLY A 264 19.11 3.02 19.68
C GLY A 264 19.69 3.78 18.48
N THR A 265 20.90 3.42 18.01
CA THR A 265 21.49 4.01 16.81
C THR A 265 20.86 3.38 15.57
N VAL A 266 20.41 4.21 14.63
CA VAL A 266 19.90 3.76 13.32
C VAL A 266 21.04 3.18 12.51
N VAL A 267 20.85 1.95 12.03
CA VAL A 267 21.82 1.22 11.19
C VAL A 267 21.34 1.14 9.76
N LEU A 268 20.05 0.92 9.55
CA LEU A 268 19.39 0.95 8.24
C LEU A 268 18.10 1.79 8.34
N GLU A 269 17.75 2.50 7.28
CA GLU A 269 16.51 3.25 7.16
C GLU A 269 15.93 3.17 5.75
N GLY A 270 14.61 3.20 5.64
CA GLY A 270 13.90 3.12 4.38
C GLY A 270 12.41 3.38 4.54
N SER A 271 11.60 2.75 3.69
CA SER A 271 10.14 2.87 3.71
C SER A 271 9.47 1.63 3.16
N VAL A 272 8.28 1.32 3.66
CA VAL A 272 7.41 0.26 3.12
C VAL A 272 7.09 0.57 1.64
N PRO A 273 7.23 -0.39 0.73
CA PRO A 273 6.80 -0.26 -0.66
C PRO A 273 5.31 0.11 -0.77
N VAL A 274 4.95 1.00 -1.71
CA VAL A 274 3.55 1.33 -1.98
C VAL A 274 2.99 0.41 -3.06
N LEU A 275 2.16 -0.56 -2.68
CA LEU A 275 1.41 -1.41 -3.61
C LEU A 275 0.18 -0.67 -4.18
N GLY A 276 -0.46 -1.18 -5.23
CA GLY A 276 -1.79 -0.72 -5.68
C GLY A 276 -1.81 0.64 -6.37
N SER A 277 -0.67 1.33 -6.40
CA SER A 277 -0.44 2.48 -7.26
C SER A 277 -0.36 1.98 -8.70
N GLY A 278 -1.52 1.73 -9.33
CA GLY A 278 -1.69 1.29 -10.73
C GLY A 278 -1.01 2.19 -11.78
N ALA A 279 -0.29 3.23 -11.35
CA ALA A 279 0.81 3.83 -12.08
C ALA A 279 1.96 2.83 -12.27
N THR A 280 1.77 1.92 -13.23
CA THR A 280 2.86 1.20 -13.93
C THR A 280 3.93 2.19 -14.44
N THR A 281 3.59 3.48 -14.56
CA THR A 281 4.58 4.54 -14.67
C THR A 281 4.18 5.83 -13.95
N LEU A 282 4.90 6.23 -12.90
CA LEU A 282 4.82 7.61 -12.40
C LEU A 282 5.61 8.50 -13.37
N ARG A 283 4.97 9.54 -13.92
CA ARG A 283 5.64 10.51 -14.79
C ARG A 283 5.33 11.92 -14.35
N ALA A 284 6.37 12.69 -14.05
CA ALA A 284 6.26 14.11 -13.91
C ALA A 284 7.11 14.82 -14.96
N ASN A 285 6.55 15.89 -15.52
CA ASN A 285 7.18 16.68 -16.57
C ASN A 285 6.94 18.15 -16.24
N GLU A 286 7.92 18.79 -15.62
CA GLU A 286 7.82 20.21 -15.29
C GLU A 286 8.69 21.06 -16.21
N ARG A 287 8.19 22.27 -16.52
CA ARG A 287 8.96 23.32 -17.16
C ARG A 287 9.61 24.21 -16.11
N LEU A 288 10.94 24.34 -16.16
CA LEU A 288 11.66 25.28 -15.31
C LEU A 288 11.51 26.71 -15.85
N VAL A 289 11.16 27.64 -14.96
CA VAL A 289 10.90 29.05 -15.27
C VAL A 289 12.15 29.87 -14.94
N PRO A 290 12.57 30.82 -15.81
CA PRO A 290 13.64 31.76 -15.48
C PRO A 290 13.31 32.61 -14.27
N GLU A 291 14.29 32.79 -13.40
CA GLU A 291 14.18 33.65 -12.22
C GLU A 291 15.46 34.48 -12.07
N GLY A 292 15.37 35.73 -11.64
CA GLY A 292 16.52 36.61 -11.42
C GLY A 292 16.78 37.68 -12.50
N VAL A 293 17.41 38.78 -12.08
CA VAL A 293 17.76 39.92 -12.95
C VAL A 293 19.04 39.61 -13.72
N GLY A 294 19.01 39.71 -15.05
CA GLY A 294 20.18 39.43 -15.89
C GLY A 294 20.24 38.01 -16.46
N VAL A 295 19.31 37.12 -16.07
CA VAL A 295 19.10 35.88 -16.80
C VAL A 295 18.64 36.23 -18.21
N ALA A 296 19.41 35.81 -19.20
CA ALA A 296 19.05 36.06 -20.60
C ALA A 296 17.61 35.58 -20.82
N ALA A 297 16.77 36.41 -21.47
CA ALA A 297 15.34 36.18 -21.72
C ALA A 297 15.00 34.89 -22.52
N ARG A 298 15.96 33.99 -22.67
CA ARG A 298 15.92 32.73 -23.42
C ARG A 298 16.37 31.52 -22.57
N ALA A 299 16.56 31.68 -21.26
CA ALA A 299 16.76 30.53 -20.39
C ALA A 299 15.49 29.65 -20.43
N ARG A 300 15.68 28.34 -20.57
CA ARG A 300 14.60 27.35 -20.53
C ARG A 300 15.12 26.07 -19.94
N GLY A 301 14.31 25.41 -19.13
CA GLY A 301 14.61 24.08 -18.64
C GLY A 301 13.36 23.21 -18.58
N SER A 302 13.60 21.92 -18.44
CA SER A 302 12.58 20.93 -18.12
C SER A 302 13.16 19.90 -17.19
N ALA A 303 12.39 19.49 -16.20
CA ALA A 303 12.69 18.36 -15.35
C ALA A 303 11.67 17.26 -15.63
N LYS A 304 12.14 16.03 -15.77
CA LYS A 304 11.32 14.85 -16.04
C LYS A 304 11.70 13.75 -15.07
N ALA A 305 10.75 13.30 -14.28
CA ALA A 305 10.87 12.09 -13.48
C ALA A 305 9.98 11.01 -14.08
N GLY A 306 10.52 9.81 -14.18
CA GLY A 306 9.81 8.62 -14.59
C GLY A 306 10.17 7.48 -13.64
N PHE A 307 9.20 6.81 -13.06
CA PHE A 307 9.39 5.55 -12.36
C PHE A 307 8.55 4.48 -13.06
N GLU A 308 9.16 3.38 -13.47
CA GLU A 308 8.49 2.23 -14.07
C GLU A 308 8.56 1.07 -13.06
N ALA A 309 7.47 0.88 -12.32
CA ALA A 309 7.42 -0.02 -11.15
C ALA A 309 7.81 -1.45 -11.50
N ARG A 310 7.26 -2.00 -12.60
CA ARG A 310 7.56 -3.35 -13.12
C ARG A 310 9.04 -3.64 -13.40
N ARG A 311 9.88 -2.61 -13.48
CA ARG A 311 11.31 -2.76 -13.74
C ARG A 311 12.18 -2.24 -12.60
N GLY A 312 11.57 -1.77 -11.51
CA GLY A 312 12.27 -0.99 -10.47
C GLY A 312 13.05 0.21 -11.04
N SER A 313 12.70 0.66 -12.25
CA SER A 313 13.56 1.56 -13.02
C SER A 313 13.10 2.99 -12.87
N PHE A 314 13.96 3.81 -12.30
CA PHE A 314 13.77 5.25 -12.17
C PHE A 314 14.63 5.98 -13.17
N ARG A 315 14.11 7.08 -13.69
CA ARG A 315 14.84 8.04 -14.51
C ARG A 315 14.45 9.46 -14.12
N LEU A 316 15.39 10.19 -13.52
CA LEU A 316 15.32 11.64 -13.42
C LEU A 316 16.18 12.25 -14.51
N ARG A 317 15.61 13.17 -15.27
CA ARG A 317 16.32 13.93 -16.29
C ARG A 317 16.00 15.40 -16.17
N VAL A 318 17.03 16.21 -15.95
CA VAL A 318 16.95 17.66 -15.94
C VAL A 318 17.74 18.20 -17.12
N ASP A 319 17.05 18.82 -18.09
CA ASP A 319 17.66 19.54 -19.21
C ASP A 319 17.50 21.04 -18.97
N ALA A 320 18.58 21.80 -19.14
CA ALA A 320 18.50 23.25 -19.19
C ALA A 320 19.35 23.85 -20.31
N THR A 321 18.91 24.98 -20.82
CA THR A 321 19.65 25.78 -21.80
C THR A 321 19.60 27.24 -21.37
N ALA A 322 20.77 27.85 -21.21
CA ALA A 322 20.89 29.26 -20.89
C ALA A 322 22.05 29.87 -21.69
N ARG A 323 21.92 31.16 -22.02
CA ARG A 323 23.09 31.98 -22.37
C ARG A 323 23.59 32.59 -21.08
N THR A 324 24.73 32.13 -20.61
CA THR A 324 25.38 32.65 -19.42
C THR A 324 26.86 32.91 -19.73
N THR A 325 27.44 33.88 -19.03
CA THR A 325 28.89 34.11 -19.02
C THR A 325 29.59 33.33 -17.92
N GLU A 326 28.83 32.71 -17.02
CA GLU A 326 29.36 31.88 -15.94
C GLU A 326 29.99 30.61 -16.52
N GLU A 327 31.04 30.13 -15.86
CA GLU A 327 31.77 28.94 -16.28
C GLU A 327 31.21 27.67 -15.61
N GLN A 328 30.28 27.84 -14.67
CA GLN A 328 29.68 26.76 -13.90
C GLN A 328 28.20 27.00 -13.64
N VAL A 329 27.42 25.91 -13.65
CA VAL A 329 26.08 25.86 -13.04
C VAL A 329 25.94 24.65 -12.13
N THR A 330 25.08 24.79 -11.14
CA THR A 330 24.81 23.79 -10.12
C THR A 330 23.30 23.52 -10.06
N LEU A 331 22.90 22.24 -10.07
CA LEU A 331 21.54 21.84 -9.74
C LEU A 331 21.42 21.71 -8.22
N TRP A 332 20.38 22.34 -7.69
CA TRP A 332 19.97 22.28 -6.30
C TRP A 332 18.57 21.70 -6.22
N MET A 333 18.30 20.95 -5.17
CA MET A 333 16.98 20.37 -4.89
C MET A 333 16.67 20.51 -3.40
N ARG A 334 15.39 20.74 -3.07
CA ARG A 334 14.94 20.83 -1.68
C ARG A 334 15.00 19.46 -1.02
N ASP A 335 15.73 19.38 0.08
CA ASP A 335 15.85 18.20 0.93
C ASP A 335 14.57 18.05 1.77
N PRO A 336 13.97 16.85 1.84
CA PRO A 336 12.65 16.65 2.43
C PRO A 336 12.72 16.69 3.95
N ALA A 337 13.84 16.21 4.52
CA ALA A 337 14.04 16.12 5.95
C ALA A 337 14.36 17.50 6.53
N THR A 338 15.23 18.26 5.86
CA THR A 338 15.70 19.56 6.36
C THR A 338 14.93 20.76 5.81
N GLN A 339 14.14 20.57 4.75
CA GLN A 339 13.50 21.63 3.97
C GLN A 339 14.49 22.65 3.37
N GLN A 340 15.80 22.37 3.39
CA GLN A 340 16.84 23.23 2.84
C GLN A 340 17.20 22.84 1.40
N MET A 341 17.66 23.80 0.60
CA MET A 341 18.19 23.50 -0.74
C MET A 341 19.58 22.87 -0.60
N ARG A 342 19.80 21.72 -1.22
CA ARG A 342 21.11 21.05 -1.29
C ARG A 342 21.57 20.89 -2.73
N GLU A 343 22.88 21.05 -2.93
CA GLU A 343 23.52 20.79 -4.22
C GLU A 343 23.45 19.28 -4.54
N VAL A 344 22.93 18.96 -5.72
CA VAL A 344 22.78 17.58 -6.20
C VAL A 344 23.67 17.26 -7.40
N ALA A 345 24.03 18.26 -8.21
CA ALA A 345 24.98 18.09 -9.31
C ALA A 345 25.60 19.42 -9.73
N ARG A 346 26.79 19.35 -10.34
CA ARG A 346 27.54 20.50 -10.83
C ARG A 346 28.07 20.23 -12.22
N GLN A 347 28.07 21.24 -13.09
CA GLN A 347 28.67 21.15 -14.41
C GLN A 347 29.41 22.44 -14.76
N SER A 348 30.64 22.29 -15.27
CA SER A 348 31.50 23.39 -15.69
C SER A 348 31.81 23.33 -17.19
N TRP A 349 32.12 24.46 -17.80
CA TRP A 349 32.54 24.58 -19.19
C TRP A 349 33.46 25.78 -19.40
N SER A 350 34.13 25.83 -20.56
CA SER A 350 34.91 26.99 -20.99
C SER A 350 34.19 27.79 -22.09
N GLY A 351 34.47 29.10 -22.16
CA GLY A 351 34.09 29.98 -23.25
C GLY A 351 32.65 30.51 -23.22
N LYS A 352 32.41 31.62 -23.94
CA LYS A 352 31.11 32.31 -24.01
C LYS A 352 30.16 31.62 -24.99
N GLY A 353 28.86 31.60 -24.70
CA GLY A 353 27.86 31.13 -25.65
C GLY A 353 26.58 30.61 -25.01
N SER A 354 25.74 29.97 -25.84
CA SER A 354 24.61 29.18 -25.34
C SER A 354 25.15 27.86 -24.79
N LYS A 355 24.78 27.55 -23.55
CA LYS A 355 25.21 26.34 -22.86
C LYS A 355 23.99 25.46 -22.65
N ARG A 356 24.16 24.15 -22.88
CA ARG A 356 23.15 23.14 -22.61
C ARG A 356 23.73 22.19 -21.58
N VAL A 357 23.00 22.02 -20.49
CA VAL A 357 23.31 21.04 -19.44
C VAL A 357 22.24 19.96 -19.43
N ARG A 358 22.67 18.74 -19.12
CA ARG A 358 21.79 17.61 -18.88
C ARG A 358 22.35 16.83 -17.72
N TRP A 359 21.54 16.71 -16.68
CA TRP A 359 21.78 15.74 -15.60
C TRP A 359 20.77 14.62 -15.74
N GLU A 360 21.24 13.39 -15.57
CA GLU A 360 20.45 12.19 -15.71
C GLU A 360 20.86 11.21 -14.62
N TRP A 361 19.89 10.76 -13.84
CA TRP A 361 20.02 9.71 -12.83
C TRP A 361 19.17 8.54 -13.28
N ARG A 362 19.71 7.33 -13.14
CA ARG A 362 18.98 6.10 -13.41
C ARG A 362 19.29 5.04 -12.35
N SER A 363 18.25 4.46 -11.75
CA SER A 363 18.43 3.39 -10.75
C SER A 363 19.05 2.14 -11.38
N ASP A 364 18.73 1.87 -12.66
CA ASP A 364 19.26 0.75 -13.46
C ASP A 364 20.80 0.80 -13.71
N ARG A 365 21.48 1.85 -13.25
CA ARG A 365 22.95 2.02 -13.37
C ARG A 365 23.64 2.09 -12.01
N SER A 366 22.98 1.65 -10.95
CA SER A 366 23.49 1.74 -9.57
C SER A 366 23.91 3.17 -9.19
N GLN A 367 23.29 4.18 -9.82
CA GLN A 367 23.52 5.56 -9.45
C GLN A 367 22.58 5.92 -8.30
N PRO A 368 23.11 6.38 -7.15
CA PRO A 368 22.25 6.83 -6.07
C PRO A 368 21.39 7.99 -6.56
N LEU A 369 20.13 8.01 -6.12
CA LEU A 369 19.22 9.09 -6.43
C LEU A 369 19.71 10.40 -5.79
N PRO A 370 19.36 11.56 -6.36
CA PRO A 370 19.71 12.84 -5.76
C PRO A 370 19.25 12.90 -4.30
N LEU A 371 20.08 13.54 -3.45
CA LEU A 371 19.80 13.70 -2.02
C LEU A 371 19.77 12.39 -1.22
N GLY A 372 20.20 11.26 -1.79
CA GLY A 372 20.19 9.97 -1.10
C GLY A 372 18.80 9.42 -0.83
N VAL A 373 17.78 9.84 -1.61
CA VAL A 373 16.44 9.27 -1.47
C VAL A 373 16.42 7.82 -1.92
N THR A 374 15.67 6.99 -1.21
CA THR A 374 15.39 5.58 -1.55
C THR A 374 14.28 5.46 -2.56
N ASP A 375 13.22 6.21 -2.33
CA ASP A 375 12.01 6.16 -3.14
C ASP A 375 12.01 7.29 -4.19
N PRO A 376 12.00 6.95 -5.49
CA PRO A 376 11.66 7.86 -6.57
C PRO A 376 10.47 8.78 -6.31
N SER A 377 9.40 8.25 -5.71
CA SER A 377 8.16 8.97 -5.39
C SER A 377 8.46 10.18 -4.48
N ALA A 378 9.45 10.04 -3.60
CA ALA A 378 9.87 11.09 -2.69
C ALA A 378 10.40 12.32 -3.45
N LEU A 379 10.90 12.17 -4.69
CA LEU A 379 11.39 13.29 -5.50
C LEU A 379 10.27 14.13 -6.11
N PHE A 380 9.07 13.59 -6.26
CA PHE A 380 7.94 14.29 -6.88
C PHE A 380 7.45 15.44 -5.98
N GLY A 381 7.02 16.53 -6.59
CA GLY A 381 6.62 17.77 -5.93
C GLY A 381 7.77 18.63 -5.39
N ARG A 382 9.03 18.16 -5.46
CA ARG A 382 10.17 18.87 -4.87
C ARG A 382 10.59 20.08 -5.66
N GLU A 383 10.94 21.14 -4.95
CA GLU A 383 11.52 22.32 -5.56
C GLU A 383 12.94 22.06 -6.09
N LEU A 384 13.19 22.59 -7.29
CA LEU A 384 14.45 22.46 -8.02
C LEU A 384 14.92 23.85 -8.41
N GLU A 385 16.22 24.10 -8.27
CA GLU A 385 16.84 25.32 -8.74
C GLU A 385 18.11 25.00 -9.54
N ILE A 386 18.30 25.69 -10.65
CA ILE A 386 19.60 25.72 -11.33
C ILE A 386 20.22 27.05 -11.01
N ARG A 387 21.35 27.03 -10.31
CA ARG A 387 22.08 28.21 -9.88
C ARG A 387 23.34 28.41 -10.71
N GLY A 388 23.69 29.66 -10.92
CA GLY A 388 24.95 30.08 -11.49
C GLY A 388 26.12 29.98 -10.51
N GLU A 389 27.34 30.21 -11.01
CA GLU A 389 28.57 30.25 -10.22
C GLU A 389 28.50 31.24 -9.04
N ASN A 390 27.81 32.37 -9.23
CA ASN A 390 27.62 33.38 -8.18
C ASN A 390 26.51 33.04 -7.17
N GLY A 391 25.91 31.84 -7.28
CA GLY A 391 24.80 31.40 -6.44
C GLY A 391 23.42 31.96 -6.82
N GLY A 392 23.35 32.84 -7.83
CA GLY A 392 22.08 33.35 -8.35
C GLY A 392 21.25 32.24 -8.99
N VAL A 393 19.95 32.19 -8.69
CA VAL A 393 19.02 31.27 -9.35
C VAL A 393 18.87 31.69 -10.81
N LEU A 394 19.02 30.76 -11.75
CA LEU A 394 18.82 30.96 -13.18
C LEU A 394 17.48 30.40 -13.64
N LEU A 395 17.11 29.24 -13.10
CA LEU A 395 15.86 28.53 -13.38
C LEU A 395 15.33 27.93 -12.08
N ARG A 396 14.00 27.97 -11.87
CA ARG A 396 13.31 27.33 -10.76
C ARG A 396 12.11 26.52 -11.27
N GLY A 397 11.77 25.43 -10.59
CA GLY A 397 10.54 24.66 -10.83
C GLY A 397 10.27 23.67 -9.71
N ARG A 398 9.28 22.79 -9.91
CA ARG A 398 9.00 21.65 -9.02
C ARG A 398 9.02 20.34 -9.81
N LEU A 399 9.43 19.23 -9.21
CA LEU A 399 9.51 17.96 -9.94
C LEU A 399 8.14 17.33 -10.13
#